data_AF-A0A820RJ64-F1
#
_entry.id   AF-A0A820RJ64-F1
#
_cell.length_a   1.000
_cell.length_b   1.000
_cell.length_c   1.000
_cell.angle_alpha   90.00
_cell.angle_beta   90.00
_cell.angle_gamma   90.00
#
_symmetry.space_group_name_H-M   'P 1'
#
loop_
_entity.id
_entity.type
_entity.pdbx_description
1 polymer ?
#
loop_
_entity_poly.entity_id
_entity_poly.type
_entity_poly.pdbx_seq_one_letter_code
_entity_poly.pdbx_strand_id
1 'polypeptide(L)' 'MAKTIQDYTHRIGRTGRAGKTGKAITFLTKEDSAVYYELKEVILESPVSQCPPELLNHPDAQHKPGTVVTKRNKTAILCA' A
#
# COMPACT_ATOMS: atom_id res chain seq x y z
N MET A 1 -7.40 5.67 7.92
CA MET A 1 -6.10 5.02 8.26
C MET A 1 -5.28 5.93 9.19
N ALA A 2 -4.09 5.50 9.65
CA ALA A 2 -3.12 6.44 10.21
C ALA A 2 -2.74 7.49 9.14
N LYS A 3 -2.57 8.75 9.54
CA LYS A 3 -2.29 9.85 8.59
C LYS A 3 -0.88 9.76 7.97
N THR A 4 0.02 9.05 8.65
CA THR A 4 1.40 8.83 8.22
C THR A 4 1.74 7.35 8.30
N ILE A 5 2.69 6.89 7.47
CA ILE A 5 3.17 5.51 7.51
C ILE A 5 3.90 5.19 8.82
N GLN A 6 4.59 6.17 9.41
CA GLN A 6 5.29 6.01 10.68
C GLN A 6 4.32 5.67 11.81
N ASP A 7 3.19 6.37 11.89
CA ASP A 7 2.15 6.09 12.89
C ASP A 7 1.55 4.68 12.71
N TYR A 8 1.39 4.23 11.46
CA TYR A 8 0.96 2.87 11.17
C TYR A 8 1.97 1.84 11.69
N THR A 9 3.26 2.03 11.43
CA THR A 9 4.34 1.14 11.90
C THR A 9 4.36 1.07 13.44
N HIS A 10 4.20 2.19 14.13
CA HIS A 10 4.12 2.21 15.60
C HIS A 10 2.90 1.45 16.14
N ARG A 11 1.76 1.48 15.44
CA ARG A 11 0.55 0.72 15.81
C ARG A 11 0.74 -0.78 15.64
N ILE A 12 1.23 -1.22 14.49
CA ILE A 12 1.45 -2.67 14.24
C ILE A 12 2.60 -3.23 15.08
N GLY A 13 3.58 -2.38 15.46
CA GLY A 13 4.66 -2.75 16.39
C GLY A 13 4.21 -3.08 17.81
N ARG A 14 2.91 -2.96 18.13
CA ARG A 14 2.30 -3.44 19.38
C ARG A 14 1.73 -4.86 19.25
N THR A 15 1.64 -5.40 18.03
CA THR A 15 1.19 -6.77 17.79
C THR A 15 2.34 -7.75 18.03
N GLY A 16 2.00 -8.96 18.50
CA GLY A 16 2.98 -10.01 18.77
C GLY A 16 3.75 -9.79 20.09
N ARG A 17 3.42 -10.58 21.12
CA ARG A 17 4.22 -10.70 22.34
C ARG A 17 4.54 -12.19 22.56
N ALA A 18 5.81 -12.47 22.84
CA ALA A 18 6.39 -13.81 23.05
C ALA A 18 6.29 -14.76 21.83
N GLY A 19 7.13 -14.55 20.80
CA GLY A 19 7.35 -15.49 19.69
C GLY A 19 6.18 -15.65 18.69
N LYS A 20 5.03 -15.03 18.97
CA LYS A 20 3.87 -15.00 18.07
C LYS A 20 3.97 -13.76 17.17
N THR A 21 3.75 -13.96 15.88
CA THR A 21 3.82 -12.91 14.84
C THR A 21 2.83 -11.78 15.06
N GLY A 22 1.71 -12.03 15.75
CA GLY A 22 0.61 -11.08 15.83
C GLY A 22 -0.10 -10.92 14.48
N LYS A 23 -1.30 -10.35 14.48
CA LYS A 23 -2.01 -9.97 13.25
C LYS A 23 -2.53 -8.56 13.41
N ALA A 24 -2.30 -7.72 12.40
CA ALA A 24 -2.88 -6.39 12.28
C ALA A 24 -3.86 -6.39 11.10
N ILE A 25 -5.10 -5.96 11.35
CA ILE A 25 -6.11 -5.80 10.32
C ILE A 25 -6.33 -4.30 10.14
N THR A 26 -6.24 -3.85 8.90
CA THR A 26 -6.31 -2.44 8.55
C THR A 26 -7.48 -2.22 7.61
N PHE A 27 -8.37 -1.30 7.96
CA PHE A 27 -9.42 -0.84 7.05
C PHE A 27 -8.90 0.31 6.22
N LEU A 28 -9.00 0.17 4.91
CA LEU A 28 -8.56 1.16 3.93
C LEU A 28 -9.78 1.76 3.24
N THR A 29 -9.73 3.07 3.04
CA THR A 29 -10.74 3.84 2.32
C THR A 29 -10.05 4.73 1.29
N LYS A 30 -10.81 5.28 0.33
CA LYS A 30 -10.27 6.15 -0.74
C LYS A 30 -9.59 7.43 -0.21
N GLU A 31 -9.96 7.87 0.99
CA GLU A 31 -9.36 9.03 1.66
C GLU A 31 -7.89 8.77 2.06
N ASP A 32 -7.52 7.50 2.20
CA ASP A 32 -6.19 7.07 2.60
C ASP A 32 -5.27 6.78 1.40
N SER A 33 -5.71 7.09 0.17
CA SER A 33 -4.97 6.86 -1.09
C SER A 33 -3.52 7.38 -1.07
N ALA A 34 -3.25 8.47 -0.35
CA ALA A 34 -1.90 9.02 -0.20
C ALA A 34 -0.91 8.05 0.45
N VAL A 35 -1.35 7.17 1.36
CA VAL A 35 -0.45 6.23 2.07
C VAL A 35 -0.40 4.84 1.44
N TYR A 36 -1.21 4.57 0.40
CA TYR A 36 -1.33 3.24 -0.20
C TYR A 36 -0.01 2.70 -0.76
N TYR A 37 0.77 3.57 -1.41
CA TYR A 37 2.06 3.20 -1.98
C TYR A 37 3.05 2.76 -0.89
N GLU A 38 3.22 3.59 0.15
CA GLU A 38 4.14 3.32 1.26
C GLU A 38 3.69 2.08 2.05
N LEU A 39 2.38 1.90 2.24
CA LEU A 39 1.83 0.71 2.88
C LEU A 39 2.15 -0.56 2.13
N LYS A 40 2.00 -0.54 0.80
CA LYS A 40 2.35 -1.67 -0.06
C LYS A 40 3.84 -2.02 0.07
N GLU A 41 4.73 -1.03 0.04
CA GLU A 41 6.18 -1.25 0.21
C GLU A 41 6.49 -1.91 1.57
N VAL A 42 5.94 -1.37 2.66
CA VAL A 42 6.14 -1.93 4.02
C VAL A 42 5.65 -3.38 4.13
N ILE A 43 4.50 -3.70 3.51
CA ILE A 43 3.98 -5.07 3.55
C ILE A 43 4.84 -6.02 2.70
N LEU A 44 5.35 -5.56 1.55
CA LEU A 44 6.23 -6.36 0.69
C LEU A 44 7.61 -6.60 1.31
N GLU A 45 8.11 -5.65 2.09
CA GLU A 45 9.38 -5.80 2.83
C GLU A 45 9.25 -6.80 4.01
N SER A 46 8.03 -6.98 4.53
CA SER A 46 7.77 -7.89 5.64
C SER A 46 7.68 -9.35 5.18
N PRO A 47 8.60 -10.26 5.59
CA PRO A 47 8.57 -11.66 5.16
C PRO A 47 7.44 -12.47 5.82
N VAL A 48 6.83 -11.92 6.89
CA VAL A 48 5.76 -12.58 7.64
C VAL A 48 4.37 -12.24 7.14
N SER A 49 4.27 -11.20 6.30
CA SER A 49 3.00 -10.69 5.79
C SER A 49 2.86 -11.02 4.31
N GLN A 50 1.66 -11.42 3.88
CA GLN A 50 1.36 -11.57 2.46
C GLN A 50 0.59 -10.34 1.99
N CYS A 51 1.11 -9.71 0.94
CA CYS A 51 0.49 -8.52 0.37
C CYS A 51 -0.78 -8.91 -0.41
N PRO A 52 -1.96 -8.39 -0.05
CA PRO A 52 -3.19 -8.77 -0.73
C PRO A 52 -3.18 -8.27 -2.19
N PRO A 53 -3.70 -9.07 -3.14
CA PRO A 53 -3.67 -8.71 -4.56
C PRO A 53 -4.48 -7.43 -4.86
N GLU A 54 -5.49 -7.14 -4.03
CA GLU A 54 -6.29 -5.92 -4.12
C GLU A 54 -5.43 -4.65 -3.93
N LEU A 55 -4.52 -4.67 -2.96
CA LEU A 55 -3.60 -3.54 -2.73
C LEU A 55 -2.46 -3.54 -3.75
N LEU A 56 -1.97 -4.72 -4.15
CA LEU A 56 -0.86 -4.85 -5.10
C LEU A 56 -1.20 -4.19 -6.45
N ASN A 57 -2.43 -4.40 -6.93
CA ASN A 57 -2.92 -3.94 -8.23
C ASN A 57 -3.68 -2.61 -8.16
N HIS A 58 -3.90 -2.04 -6.97
CA HIS A 58 -4.65 -0.81 -6.82
C HIS A 58 -3.95 0.36 -7.54
N PRO A 59 -4.68 1.21 -8.31
CA PRO A 59 -4.07 2.31 -9.06
C PRO A 59 -3.30 3.29 -8.15
N ASP A 60 -3.87 3.62 -6.98
CA ASP A 60 -3.25 4.54 -6.02
C ASP A 60 -2.01 3.96 -5.30
N ALA A 61 -1.76 2.65 -5.42
CA ALA A 61 -0.58 2.00 -4.85
C ALA A 61 0.56 1.82 -5.88
N GLN A 62 0.42 2.33 -7.10
CA GLN A 62 1.43 2.19 -8.16
C GLN A 62 2.47 3.31 -8.16
N HIS A 63 2.11 4.49 -7.67
CA HIS A 63 2.95 5.69 -7.74
C HIS A 63 3.12 6.33 -6.37
N LYS A 64 4.30 6.93 -6.14
CA LYS A 64 4.54 7.67 -4.90
C LYS A 64 3.57 8.86 -4.79
N PRO A 65 2.99 9.11 -3.60
CA PRO A 65 2.18 10.29 -3.38
C PRO A 65 3.01 11.54 -3.66
N GLY A 66 2.51 12.42 -4.53
CA GLY A 66 3.20 13.66 -4.94
C GLY A 66 3.98 13.59 -6.26
N THR A 67 4.12 12.41 -6.88
CA THR A 67 4.61 12.34 -8.26
C THR A 67 3.49 12.68 -9.23
N VAL A 68 3.65 13.75 -10.02
CA VAL A 68 2.73 14.12 -11.11
C VAL A 68 2.67 12.96 -12.11
N VAL A 69 1.55 12.24 -12.17
CA VAL A 69 1.34 11.17 -13.15
C VAL A 69 1.11 11.81 -14.52
N THR A 70 2.16 11.90 -15.34
CA THR A 70 1.99 12.19 -16.77
C THR A 70 1.32 10.97 -17.40
N LYS A 71 0.00 11.04 -17.56
CA LYS A 71 -0.82 10.02 -18.23
C LYS A 71 -0.32 9.85 -19.67
N ARG A 72 0.55 8.87 -19.94
CA ARG A 72 0.86 8.47 -21.32
C ARG A 72 -0.34 7.71 -21.87
N ASN A 73 -1.20 8.44 -22.56
CA ASN A 73 -2.26 7.89 -23.38
C ASN A 73 -1.64 6.91 -24.38
N LYS A 74 -1.81 5.60 -24.18
CA LYS A 74 -1.56 4.61 -25.23
C LYS A 74 -2.78 4.57 -26.15
N THR A 75 -2.88 5.54 -27.05
CA THR A 75 -3.64 5.34 -28.30
C THR A 75 -2.79 4.46 -29.20
N ALA A 76 -2.90 3.14 -29.03
CA ALA A 76 -2.53 2.22 -30.09
C ALA A 76 -3.68 2.26 -31.11
N ILE A 77 -3.54 3.13 -32.10
CA ILE A 77 -4.33 3.10 -33.32
C ILE A 77 -3.98 1.78 -33.99
N LEU A 78 -4.89 0.81 -33.84
CA LEU A 78 -4.92 -0.41 -34.62
C LEU A 78 -5.33 0.01 -36.04
N CYS A 79 -4.37 0.36 -36.90
CA CYS A 79 -4.64 0.36 -38.33
C CYS A 79 -4.63 -1.10 -38.80
N ALA A 80 -5.82 -1.51 -39.23
CA ALA A 80 -6.08 -2.69 -40.04
C ALA A 80 -5.50 -2.54 -41.45
#